data_AF-A0A7S0JEV0-F1
#
_entry.id   AF-A0A7S0JEV0-F1
#
_cell.length_a   1.000
_cell.length_b   1.000
_cell.length_c   1.000
_cell.angle_alpha   90.00
_cell.angle_beta   90.00
_cell.angle_gamma   90.00
#
_symmetry.space_group_name_H-M   'P 1'
#
loop_
_entity.id
_entity.type
_entity.pdbx_description
1 polymer ?
#
loop_
_entity_poly.entity_id
_entity_poly.type
_entity_poly.pdbx_seq_one_letter_code
_entity_poly.pdbx_strand_id
1 'polypeptide(L)'
;GRESFGYRIAVAASSAESGARALEMATAAAPPSTGAPQLVFIFAGQGSQAPHMGQGLYLHEPRYRAHVDRLCAALAPLLGFDLREAIYPTAEAEAAEGFRAAFDAP
;
A
#
# COMPACT_ATOMS: atom_id res chain seq x y z
N GLY A 1 8.47 19.49 -19.33
CA GLY A 1 8.40 18.03 -19.10
C GLY A 1 9.07 17.31 -20.26
N ARG A 2 9.62 16.11 -20.05
CA ARG A 2 10.25 15.30 -21.12
C ARG A 2 9.20 14.84 -22.14
N GLU A 3 9.61 14.70 -23.40
CA GLU A 3 8.75 14.15 -24.45
C GLU A 3 8.37 12.69 -24.15
N SER A 4 7.17 12.30 -24.56
CA SER A 4 6.63 10.95 -24.33
C SER A 4 6.65 10.12 -25.60
N PHE A 5 7.40 9.03 -25.59
CA PHE A 5 7.52 8.09 -26.72
C PHE A 5 6.70 6.81 -26.48
N GLY A 6 6.51 6.02 -27.55
CA GLY A 6 5.73 4.77 -27.52
C GLY A 6 6.42 3.62 -26.79
N TYR A 7 7.74 3.52 -26.88
CA TYR A 7 8.55 2.57 -26.10
C TYR A 7 8.89 3.17 -24.74
N ARG A 8 8.54 2.47 -23.66
CA ARG A 8 8.72 2.94 -22.29
C ARG A 8 9.32 1.84 -21.43
N ILE A 9 10.30 2.23 -20.63
CA ILE A 9 10.93 1.40 -19.60
C ILE A 9 10.95 2.24 -18.32
N ALA A 10 10.64 1.62 -17.19
CA ALA A 10 10.73 2.22 -15.87
C ALA A 10 11.36 1.23 -14.90
N VAL A 11 12.16 1.74 -13.97
CA VAL A 11 12.74 0.96 -12.86
C VAL A 11 12.42 1.66 -11.55
N ALA A 12 12.19 0.88 -10.50
CA ALA A 12 12.10 1.37 -9.13
C ALA A 12 13.41 1.03 -8.40
N ALA A 13 14.00 2.00 -7.72
CA ALA A 13 15.28 1.84 -7.04
C ALA A 13 15.35 2.73 -5.80
N SER A 14 16.06 2.28 -4.78
CA SER A 14 16.29 3.01 -3.53
C SER A 14 17.66 3.72 -3.50
N SER A 15 18.46 3.57 -4.55
CA SER A 15 19.75 4.23 -4.70
C SER A 15 20.13 4.43 -6.17
N ALA A 16 21.06 5.35 -6.45
CA ALA A 16 21.55 5.57 -7.80
C ALA A 16 22.24 4.33 -8.38
N GLU A 17 23.01 3.61 -7.55
CA GLU A 17 23.72 2.39 -7.95
C GLU A 17 22.77 1.22 -8.26
N SER A 18 21.71 1.04 -7.46
CA SER A 18 20.68 0.03 -7.77
C SER A 18 19.89 0.42 -9.02
N GLY A 19 19.61 1.71 -9.22
CA GLY A 19 18.95 2.22 -10.41
C GLY A 19 19.76 2.02 -11.70
N ALA A 20 21.07 2.30 -11.66
CA ALA A 20 21.97 2.08 -12.80
C ALA A 20 22.00 0.60 -13.22
N ARG A 21 22.20 -0.31 -12.26
CA ARG A 21 22.18 -1.76 -12.52
C ARG A 21 20.84 -2.24 -13.07
N ALA A 22 19.74 -1.77 -12.50
CA ALA A 22 18.41 -2.14 -12.98
C ALA A 22 18.16 -1.65 -14.42
N LEU A 23 18.64 -0.44 -14.77
CA LEU A 23 18.51 0.10 -16.11
C LEU A 23 19.35 -0.65 -17.15
N GLU A 24 20.56 -1.09 -16.79
CA GLU A 24 21.43 -1.89 -17.67
C GLU A 24 20.77 -3.22 -18.06
N MET A 25 19.99 -3.81 -17.15
CA MET A 25 19.28 -5.07 -17.37
C MET A 25 17.86 -4.88 -17.92
N ALA A 26 17.33 -3.67 -17.94
CA ALA A 26 15.95 -3.42 -18.29
C ALA A 26 15.73 -3.51 -19.81
N THR A 27 14.75 -4.31 -20.20
CA THR A 27 14.31 -4.42 -21.59
C THR A 27 12.84 -4.01 -21.69
N ALA A 28 12.44 -3.50 -22.86
CA ALA A 28 11.04 -3.15 -23.08
C ALA A 28 10.20 -4.43 -23.06
N ALA A 29 9.42 -4.62 -22.00
CA ALA A 29 8.60 -5.82 -21.79
C ALA A 29 7.35 -5.87 -22.68
N ALA A 30 6.98 -4.75 -23.32
CA ALA A 30 5.74 -4.60 -24.06
C ALA A 30 5.94 -3.88 -25.40
N PRO A 31 5.08 -4.15 -26.41
CA PRO A 31 5.04 -3.38 -27.65
C PRO A 31 4.71 -1.90 -27.38
N PRO A 32 5.02 -1.00 -28.32
CA PRO A 32 4.82 0.43 -28.11
C PRO A 32 3.34 0.73 -27.84
N SER A 33 3.07 1.44 -26.75
CA SER A 33 1.71 1.87 -26.43
C SER A 33 1.29 2.97 -27.41
N THR A 34 0.13 2.79 -28.05
CA THR A 34 -0.50 3.82 -28.89
C THR A 34 -1.70 4.39 -28.14
N GLY A 35 -1.52 5.60 -27.58
CA GLY A 35 -2.56 6.27 -26.79
C GLY A 35 -2.61 5.85 -25.30
N ALA A 36 -3.47 6.53 -24.54
CA ALA A 36 -3.68 6.24 -23.13
C ALA A 36 -4.64 5.04 -22.98
N PRO A 37 -4.32 4.05 -22.14
CA PRO A 37 -5.23 2.95 -21.86
C PRO A 37 -6.48 3.45 -21.12
N GLN A 38 -7.58 2.70 -21.21
CA GLN A 38 -8.71 2.91 -20.31
C GLN A 38 -8.30 2.52 -18.88
N LEU A 39 -8.52 3.45 -17.95
CA LEU A 39 -8.20 3.26 -16.53
C LEU A 39 -9.49 2.94 -15.76
N VAL A 40 -9.48 1.83 -15.03
CA VAL A 40 -10.59 1.41 -14.16
C VAL A 40 -10.04 1.17 -12.76
N PHE A 41 -10.75 1.65 -11.73
CA PHE A 41 -10.45 1.33 -10.34
C PHE A 41 -11.28 0.13 -9.88
N ILE A 42 -10.60 -0.85 -9.28
CA ILE A 42 -11.21 -2.02 -8.67
C ILE A 42 -11.04 -1.89 -7.16
N PHE A 43 -12.16 -1.91 -6.44
CA PHE A 43 -12.19 -1.98 -4.99
C PHE A 43 -12.32 -3.45 -4.60
N ALA A 44 -11.22 -4.07 -4.16
CA ALA A 44 -11.21 -5.47 -3.78
C ALA A 44 -12.21 -5.75 -2.64
N GLY A 45 -12.77 -6.97 -2.63
CA GLY A 45 -13.67 -7.42 -1.58
C GLY A 45 -12.97 -7.65 -0.24
N GLN A 46 -13.71 -8.27 0.70
CA GLN A 46 -13.18 -8.68 2.00
C GLN A 46 -12.33 -9.96 1.87
N GLY A 47 -11.32 -10.13 2.73
CA GLY A 47 -10.55 -11.37 2.88
C GLY A 47 -9.04 -11.25 2.63
N SER A 48 -8.55 -10.11 2.17
CA SER A 48 -7.12 -9.85 1.95
C SER A 48 -6.52 -8.82 2.90
N GLN A 49 -7.22 -8.47 3.98
CA GLN A 49 -6.73 -7.54 4.99
C GLN A 49 -5.70 -8.22 5.90
N ALA A 50 -4.67 -7.47 6.30
CA ALA A 50 -3.67 -7.90 7.26
C ALA A 50 -3.29 -6.73 8.18
N PRO A 51 -2.83 -6.98 9.42
CA PRO A 51 -2.24 -5.96 10.28
C PRO A 51 -1.15 -5.18 9.54
N HIS A 52 -1.02 -3.89 9.85
CA HIS A 52 -0.04 -2.98 9.27
C HIS A 52 -0.18 -2.72 7.76
N MET A 53 -1.26 -3.17 7.12
CA MET A 53 -1.51 -2.87 5.70
C MET A 53 -1.54 -1.35 5.45
N GLY A 54 -0.76 -0.90 4.46
CA GLY A 54 -0.66 0.52 4.11
C GLY A 54 0.06 1.39 5.14
N GLN A 55 0.68 0.82 6.18
CA GLN A 55 1.38 1.59 7.22
C GLN A 55 2.53 2.44 6.63
N GLY A 56 3.29 1.89 5.68
CA GLY A 56 4.33 2.66 4.99
C GLY A 56 3.80 3.92 4.30
N LEU A 57 2.64 3.82 3.64
CA LEU A 57 1.96 4.98 3.03
C LEU A 57 1.45 5.95 4.09
N TYR A 58 0.90 5.46 5.20
CA TYR A 58 0.45 6.30 6.30
C TYR A 58 1.60 7.11 6.94
N LEU A 59 2.78 6.51 7.08
CA LEU A 59 3.96 7.17 7.63
C LEU A 59 4.57 8.17 6.64
N HIS A 60 4.66 7.82 5.36
CA HIS A 60 5.48 8.56 4.39
C HIS A 60 4.71 9.40 3.37
N GLU A 61 3.42 9.14 3.13
CA GLU A 61 2.61 9.85 2.12
C GLU A 61 1.55 10.76 2.75
N PRO A 62 1.77 12.09 2.81
CA PRO A 62 0.89 13.01 3.54
C PRO A 62 -0.57 13.01 3.07
N ARG A 63 -0.81 12.82 1.77
CA ARG A 63 -2.17 12.73 1.22
C ARG A 63 -2.90 11.47 1.67
N TYR A 64 -2.20 10.33 1.70
CA TYR A 64 -2.78 9.08 2.19
C TYR A 64 -3.16 9.21 3.66
N ARG A 65 -2.22 9.70 4.49
CA ARG A 65 -2.46 9.96 5.92
C ARG A 65 -3.67 10.86 6.16
N ALA A 66 -3.76 11.99 5.45
CA ALA A 66 -4.87 12.93 5.62
C ALA A 66 -6.25 12.30 5.31
N HIS A 67 -6.33 11.43 4.30
CA HIS A 67 -7.57 10.72 3.98
C HIS A 67 -7.92 9.65 5.03
N VAL A 68 -6.93 8.88 5.49
CA VAL A 68 -7.13 7.89 6.56
C VAL A 68 -7.59 8.57 7.84
N ASP A 69 -6.90 9.62 8.29
CA ASP A 69 -7.23 10.35 9.52
C ASP A 69 -8.66 10.90 9.49
N ARG A 70 -9.05 11.51 8.37
CA ARG A 70 -10.40 12.04 8.19
C ARG A 70 -11.47 10.95 8.28
N LEU A 71 -11.23 9.80 7.66
CA LEU A 71 -12.19 8.69 7.66
C LEU A 71 -12.29 8.04 9.04
N CYS A 72 -11.15 7.78 9.69
CA CYS A 72 -11.13 7.23 11.05
C CYS A 72 -11.82 8.17 12.05
N ALA A 73 -11.59 9.48 11.96
CA ALA A 73 -12.29 10.46 12.80
C ALA A 73 -13.81 10.46 12.57
N ALA A 74 -14.26 10.28 11.32
CA ALA A 74 -15.68 10.18 10.99
C ALA A 74 -16.32 8.85 11.46
N LEU A 75 -15.54 7.77 11.51
CA LEU A 75 -16.01 6.44 11.91
C LEU A 75 -15.96 6.21 13.42
N ALA A 76 -15.07 6.90 14.16
CA ALA A 76 -14.89 6.68 15.59
C ALA A 76 -16.20 6.75 16.42
N PRO A 77 -17.14 7.70 16.17
CA PRO A 77 -18.42 7.73 16.88
C PRO A 77 -19.35 6.55 16.55
N LEU A 78 -19.19 5.95 15.37
CA LEU A 78 -20.01 4.82 14.91
C LEU A 78 -19.44 3.47 15.41
N LEU A 79 -18.12 3.39 15.57
CA LEU A 79 -17.42 2.18 15.98
C LEU A 79 -17.20 2.09 17.50
N GLY A 80 -17.16 3.24 18.18
CA GLY A 80 -16.84 3.33 19.62
C GLY A 80 -15.34 3.24 19.93
N PHE A 81 -14.49 3.16 18.91
CA PHE A 81 -13.02 3.16 19.01
C PHE A 81 -12.39 3.76 17.74
N ASP A 82 -11.09 4.05 17.80
CA ASP A 82 -10.34 4.50 16.62
C ASP A 82 -9.92 3.31 15.76
N LEU A 83 -10.43 3.22 14.55
CA LEU A 83 -10.11 2.13 13.61
C LEU A 83 -8.60 1.95 13.38
N ARG A 84 -7.78 2.99 13.55
CA ARG A 84 -6.32 2.91 13.42
C ARG A 84 -5.70 1.96 14.45
N GLU A 85 -6.29 1.83 15.63
CA GLU A 85 -5.82 0.90 16.66
C GLU A 85 -5.93 -0.57 16.22
N ALA A 86 -6.92 -0.88 15.36
CA ALA A 86 -7.10 -2.21 14.79
C ALA A 86 -6.26 -2.43 13.51
N ILE A 87 -6.02 -1.38 12.72
CA ILE A 87 -5.18 -1.48 11.50
C ILE A 87 -3.69 -1.51 11.86
N TYR A 88 -3.29 -0.78 12.89
CA TYR A 88 -1.91 -0.64 13.37
C TYR A 88 -1.80 -1.07 14.83
N PRO A 89 -2.07 -2.36 15.15
CA PRO A 89 -1.96 -2.85 16.51
C PRO A 89 -0.52 -2.69 17.02
N THR A 90 -0.36 -2.56 18.35
CA THR A 90 0.97 -2.60 18.96
C THR A 90 1.44 -4.04 19.10
N ALA A 91 2.74 -4.25 19.29
CA ALA A 91 3.29 -5.60 19.50
C ALA A 91 2.65 -6.31 20.70
N GLU A 92 2.26 -5.57 21.74
CA GLU A 92 1.54 -6.11 22.89
C GLU A 92 0.13 -6.58 22.53
N ALA A 93 -0.57 -5.83 21.67
CA ALA A 93 -1.90 -6.19 21.20
C ALA A 93 -1.86 -7.42 20.27
N GLU A 94 -0.88 -7.47 19.36
CA GLU A 94 -0.65 -8.64 18.50
C GLU A 94 -0.27 -9.89 19.30
N ALA A 95 0.60 -9.75 20.30
CA ALA A 95 0.99 -10.84 21.19
C ALA A 95 -0.19 -11.35 22.03
N ALA A 96 -1.05 -10.46 22.51
CA ALA A 96 -2.25 -10.84 23.24
C ALA A 96 -3.26 -11.59 22.35
N GLU A 97 -3.42 -11.18 21.09
CA GLU A 97 -4.31 -11.84 20.14
C GLU A 97 -3.78 -13.21 19.69
N GLY A 98 -2.47 -13.31 19.44
CA GLY A 98 -1.79 -14.58 19.15
C GLY A 98 -1.78 -15.55 20.33
N PHE A 99 -1.62 -15.06 21.56
CA PHE A 99 -1.76 -15.86 22.78
C PHE A 99 -3.21 -16.35 22.94
N ARG A 100 -4.21 -15.48 22.75
CA ARG A 100 -5.62 -15.87 22.86
C ARG A 100 -6.01 -16.91 21.80
N ALA A 101 -5.56 -16.74 20.56
CA ALA A 101 -5.76 -17.72 19.48
C ALA A 101 -5.06 -19.07 19.75
N ALA A 102 -3.94 -19.09 20.50
CA ALA A 102 -3.25 -20.33 20.87
C ALA A 102 -3.94 -21.11 22.00
N PHE A 103 -4.70 -20.45 22.87
CA PHE A 103 -5.46 -21.09 23.96
C PHE A 103 -6.92 -21.40 23.60
N ASP A 104 -7.48 -20.74 22.57
CA ASP A 104 -8.82 -20.99 22.04
C ASP A 104 -8.84 -21.94 20.82
N ALA A 105 -7.70 -22.53 20.44
CA ALA A 105 -7.65 -23.59 19.44
C ALA A 105 -8.19 -24.92 20.05
N PRO A 106 -9.08 -25.66 19.34
CA PRO A 106 -9.75 -26.85 19.87
C PRO A 106 -8.81 -28.04 20.13
#